data_AF-A0A7C5B9Q9-F1
#
_entry.id   AF-A0A7C5B9Q9-F1
#
_cell.length_a   1.000
_cell.length_b   1.000
_cell.length_c   1.000
_cell.angle_alpha   90.00
_cell.angle_beta   90.00
_cell.angle_gamma   90.00
#
_symmetry.space_group_name_H-M   'P 1'
#
loop_
_entity.id
_entity.type
_entity.pdbx_description
1 polymer ?
#
loop_
_entity_poly.entity_id
_entity_poly.type
_entity_poly.pdbx_seq_one_letter_code
_entity_poly.pdbx_strand_id
1 'polypeptide(L)'
;MNFIDWLLQSQHVQREVSVAYFIGVCIIAFSTLSYAIRTKNKPAINMFLFSLPVWGFIEGLGLVTGWRAYHGLYPPLTFILVAFVEDPGWVCLAYLVAEALFEKLWQSNVKEDEKKENKSDVKEDGKGS
;
A
#
# COMPACT_ATOMS: atom_id res chain seq x y z
N MET A 1 33.92 4.53 -2.59
CA MET A 1 32.78 4.22 -1.70
C MET A 1 32.21 2.89 -2.16
N ASN A 2 32.23 1.84 -1.32
CA ASN A 2 31.73 0.53 -1.72
C ASN A 2 30.21 0.45 -1.52
N PHE A 3 29.54 -0.46 -2.24
CA PHE A 3 28.09 -0.65 -2.17
C PHE A 3 27.58 -0.94 -0.75
N ILE A 4 28.36 -1.68 0.05
CA ILE A 4 28.04 -1.97 1.44
C ILE A 4 28.14 -0.69 2.30
N ASP A 5 29.13 0.16 2.08
CA ASP A 5 29.27 1.44 2.79
C ASP A 5 28.14 2.41 2.43
N TRP A 6 27.68 2.38 1.16
CA TRP A 6 26.51 3.14 0.72
C TRP A 6 25.21 2.64 1.38
N LEU A 7 25.03 1.32 1.50
CA LEU A 7 23.88 0.72 2.19
C LEU A 7 23.83 1.04 3.69
N LEU A 8 25.00 1.12 4.33
CA LEU A 8 25.13 1.42 5.76
C LEU A 8 25.19 2.92 6.06
N GLN A 9 25.17 3.77 5.04
CA GLN A 9 25.18 5.21 5.22
C GLN A 9 23.85 5.63 5.87
N SER A 10 23.92 6.20 7.08
CA SER A 10 22.75 6.74 7.78
C SER A 10 22.11 7.86 6.94
N GLN A 11 20.91 7.61 6.43
CA GLN A 11 20.09 8.64 5.81
C GLN A 11 19.26 9.31 6.90
N HIS A 12 19.60 10.56 7.22
CA HIS A 12 18.80 11.36 8.13
C HIS A 12 17.58 11.90 7.39
N VAL A 13 16.41 11.39 7.74
CA VAL A 13 15.14 11.87 7.17
C VAL A 13 14.52 12.84 8.16
N GLN A 14 14.66 14.14 7.88
CA GLN A 14 13.94 15.19 8.60
C GLN A 14 12.53 15.29 8.01
N ARG A 15 11.50 15.15 8.87
CA ARG A 15 10.10 15.30 8.47
C ARG A 15 9.51 16.54 9.14
N GLU A 16 9.21 17.56 8.35
CA GLU A 16 8.30 18.64 8.74
C GLU A 16 6.90 18.33 8.21
N VAL A 17 5.96 18.13 9.13
CA VAL A 17 4.59 17.72 8.79
C VAL A 17 3.65 18.88 9.07
N SER A 18 3.02 19.43 8.02
CA SER A 18 2.01 20.48 8.18
C SER A 18 0.69 19.91 8.69
N VAL A 19 -0.09 20.74 9.39
CA VAL A 19 -1.43 20.34 9.89
C VAL A 19 -2.37 19.96 8.73
N ALA A 20 -2.29 20.66 7.60
CA ALA A 20 -3.10 20.35 6.43
C ALA A 20 -2.77 18.96 5.85
N TYR A 21 -1.47 18.62 5.77
CA TYR A 21 -1.03 17.29 5.38
C TYR A 21 -1.54 16.22 6.34
N PHE A 22 -1.42 16.46 7.66
CA PHE A 22 -1.89 15.55 8.70
C PHE A 22 -3.38 15.20 8.54
N ILE A 23 -4.22 16.22 8.29
CA ILE A 23 -5.65 16.03 8.06
C ILE A 23 -5.89 15.20 6.79
N GLY A 24 -5.17 15.50 5.70
CA GLY A 24 -5.28 14.75 4.45
C GLY A 24 -4.96 13.27 4.62
N VAL A 25 -3.86 12.95 5.31
CA VAL A 25 -3.45 11.57 5.61
C VAL A 25 -4.50 10.85 6.45
N CYS A 26 -5.00 11.48 7.53
CA CYS A 26 -6.08 10.91 8.34
C CYS A 26 -7.31 10.57 7.49
N ILE A 27 -7.76 11.50 6.64
CA ILE A 27 -8.91 11.29 5.78
C ILE A 27 -8.69 10.09 4.85
N ILE A 28 -7.52 9.98 4.22
CA ILE A 28 -7.20 8.86 3.31
C ILE A 28 -7.13 7.54 4.07
N ALA A 29 -6.37 7.48 5.17
CA ALA A 29 -6.21 6.27 5.96
C ALA A 29 -7.54 5.77 6.53
N PHE A 30 -8.36 6.66 7.10
CA PHE A 30 -9.67 6.27 7.62
C PHE A 30 -10.67 5.93 6.52
N SER A 31 -10.63 6.61 5.35
CA SER A 31 -11.52 6.27 4.23
C SER A 31 -11.20 4.89 3.66
N THR A 32 -9.92 4.57 3.51
CA THR A 32 -9.47 3.27 2.97
C THR A 32 -9.78 2.14 3.93
N LEU A 33 -9.50 2.32 5.22
CA LEU A 33 -9.88 1.34 6.24
C LEU A 33 -11.41 1.19 6.35
N SER A 34 -12.15 2.30 6.32
CA SER A 34 -13.63 2.28 6.33
C SER A 34 -14.18 1.55 5.11
N TYR A 35 -13.59 1.75 3.93
CA TYR A 35 -13.96 1.03 2.72
C TYR A 35 -13.68 -0.48 2.85
N ALA A 36 -12.50 -0.85 3.35
CA ALA A 36 -12.14 -2.25 3.60
C ALA A 36 -13.11 -2.93 4.58
N ILE A 37 -13.47 -2.24 5.67
CA ILE A 37 -14.45 -2.72 6.65
C ILE A 37 -15.84 -2.87 6.01
N ARG A 38 -16.29 -1.85 5.26
CA ARG A 38 -17.60 -1.85 4.59
C ARG A 38 -17.72 -2.99 3.57
N THR A 39 -16.67 -3.25 2.81
CA THR A 39 -16.61 -4.35 1.82
C THR A 39 -16.31 -5.70 2.45
N LYS A 40 -16.10 -5.76 3.78
CA LYS A 40 -15.69 -6.96 4.53
C LYS A 40 -14.42 -7.60 3.98
N ASN A 41 -13.51 -6.79 3.43
CA ASN A 41 -12.23 -7.23 2.91
C ASN A 41 -11.27 -7.54 4.07
N LYS A 42 -11.39 -8.75 4.61
CA LYS A 42 -10.57 -9.22 5.73
C LYS A 42 -9.06 -9.15 5.42
N PRO A 43 -8.57 -9.54 4.22
CA PRO A 43 -7.16 -9.39 3.88
C PRO A 43 -6.65 -7.94 4.02
N ALA A 44 -7.36 -6.95 3.47
CA ALA A 44 -6.97 -5.55 3.57
C ALA A 44 -6.92 -5.05 5.04
N ILE A 45 -7.94 -5.41 5.83
CA ILE A 45 -8.00 -5.06 7.26
C ILE A 45 -6.85 -5.73 8.02
N ASN A 46 -6.57 -7.01 7.75
CA ASN A 46 -5.49 -7.75 8.39
C ASN A 46 -4.13 -7.15 8.02
N MET A 47 -3.93 -6.71 6.77
CA MET A 47 -2.72 -6.01 6.34
C MET A 47 -2.55 -4.69 7.10
N PHE A 48 -3.62 -3.91 7.26
CA PHE A 48 -3.60 -2.71 8.11
C PHE A 48 -3.18 -3.05 9.54
N LEU A 49 -3.86 -3.99 10.19
CA LEU A 49 -3.60 -4.36 11.59
C LEU A 49 -2.19 -4.95 11.80
N PHE A 50 -1.72 -5.77 10.86
CA PHE A 50 -0.38 -6.35 10.91
C PHE A 50 0.71 -5.30 10.71
N SER A 51 0.45 -4.28 9.89
CA SER A 51 1.41 -3.21 9.63
C SER A 51 1.60 -2.27 10.83
N LEU A 52 0.61 -2.15 11.74
CA LEU A 52 0.71 -1.32 12.95
C LEU A 52 1.94 -1.63 13.81
N PRO A 53 2.15 -2.87 14.33
CA PRO A 53 3.33 -3.17 15.14
C PRO A 53 4.63 -3.10 14.34
N VAL A 54 4.61 -3.43 13.04
CA VAL A 54 5.80 -3.38 12.18
C VAL A 54 6.28 -1.94 12.01
N TRP A 55 5.40 -1.03 11.62
CA TRP A 55 5.74 0.38 11.45
C TRP A 55 6.01 1.07 12.79
N GLY A 56 5.26 0.73 13.84
CA GLY A 56 5.56 1.17 15.21
C GLY A 56 6.99 0.83 15.64
N PHE A 57 7.46 -0.38 15.32
CA PHE A 57 8.82 -0.81 15.61
C PHE A 57 9.86 -0.10 14.73
N ILE A 58 9.62 0.01 13.42
CA ILE A 58 10.54 0.67 12.47
C ILE A 58 10.71 2.15 12.82
N GLU A 59 9.62 2.88 13.04
CA GLU A 59 9.65 4.29 13.42
C GLU A 59 10.29 4.46 14.80
N GLY A 60 9.99 3.55 15.75
CA GLY A 60 10.57 3.57 17.09
C GLY A 60 12.08 3.35 17.09
N LEU A 61 12.58 2.39 16.29
CA LEU A 61 14.01 2.20 16.07
C LEU A 61 14.64 3.44 15.42
N GLY A 62 13.97 4.02 14.42
CA GLY A 62 14.43 5.25 13.77
C GLY A 62 14.59 6.41 14.74
N LEU A 63 13.68 6.53 15.71
CA LEU A 63 13.78 7.52 16.79
C LEU A 63 14.95 7.25 17.74
N VAL A 64 15.07 6.02 18.24
CA VAL A 64 16.12 5.64 19.22
C VAL A 64 17.52 5.75 18.63
N THR A 65 17.68 5.42 17.35
CA THR A 65 18.95 5.50 16.63
C THR A 65 19.28 6.91 16.12
N GLY A 66 18.32 7.84 16.18
CA GLY A 66 18.48 9.21 15.65
C GLY A 66 18.39 9.30 14.11
N TRP A 67 17.98 8.23 13.42
CA TRP A 67 17.75 8.25 11.97
C TRP A 67 16.48 9.02 11.58
N ARG A 68 15.48 9.06 12.47
CA ARG A 68 14.26 9.84 12.35
C ARG A 68 14.28 10.97 13.35
N ALA A 69 14.03 12.19 12.87
CA ALA A 69 13.80 13.36 13.71
C ALA A 69 12.47 14.00 13.31
N TYR A 70 11.55 14.13 14.25
CA TYR A 70 10.31 14.87 14.06
C TYR A 70 10.45 16.26 14.64
N HIS A 71 10.28 17.27 13.79
CA HIS A 71 10.30 18.67 14.16
C HIS A 71 8.90 19.27 13.93
N GLY A 72 8.42 20.09 14.86
CA GLY A 72 7.09 20.71 14.78
C GLY A 72 6.38 20.88 16.13
N LEU A 73 5.09 21.24 16.08
CA LEU A 73 4.31 21.62 17.27
C LEU A 73 4.14 20.47 18.29
N TYR A 74 4.09 19.21 17.84
CA TYR A 74 3.90 18.04 18.71
C TYR A 74 4.64 16.78 18.18
N PRO A 75 5.96 16.63 18.45
CA PRO A 75 6.77 15.53 17.94
C PRO A 75 6.25 14.10 18.26
N PRO A 76 5.75 13.81 19.49
CA PRO A 76 5.20 12.49 19.79
C PRO A 76 3.92 12.17 18.99
N LEU A 77 3.11 13.19 18.70
CA LEU A 77 1.88 13.02 17.92
C LEU A 77 2.21 12.73 16.46
N THR A 78 3.22 13.40 15.91
CA THR A 78 3.72 13.13 14.55
C THR A 78 4.22 11.69 14.43
N PHE A 79 4.99 11.21 15.41
CA PHE A 79 5.40 9.80 15.47
C PHE A 79 4.21 8.84 15.46
N ILE A 80 3.24 9.04 16.36
CA ILE A 80 2.08 8.16 16.47
C ILE A 80 1.28 8.13 15.16
N LEU A 81 1.07 9.31 14.55
CA LEU A 81 0.34 9.36 13.29
C LEU A 81 1.10 8.62 12.18
N VAL A 82 2.39 8.92 12.00
CA VAL A 82 3.18 8.28 10.93
C VAL A 82 3.15 6.76 11.11
N ALA A 83 3.51 6.29 12.31
CA ALA A 83 3.67 4.88 12.60
C ALA A 83 2.36 4.08 12.59
N PHE A 84 1.24 4.68 13.02
CA PHE A 84 0.00 3.95 13.27
C PHE A 84 -1.19 4.36 12.39
N VAL A 85 -1.05 5.41 11.58
CA VAL A 85 -2.15 5.89 10.72
C VAL A 85 -1.66 6.01 9.28
N GLU A 86 -0.59 6.76 9.05
CA GLU A 86 -0.07 7.04 7.71
C GLU A 86 0.43 5.77 7.03
N ASP A 87 1.49 5.16 7.56
CA ASP A 87 2.14 4.02 6.92
C ASP A 87 1.20 2.78 6.84
N PRO A 88 0.45 2.43 7.90
CA PRO A 88 -0.59 1.40 7.81
C PRO A 88 -1.70 1.71 6.80
N GLY A 89 -2.12 2.98 6.71
CA GLY A 89 -3.09 3.44 5.73
C GLY A 89 -2.60 3.25 4.30
N TRP A 90 -1.32 3.56 4.04
CA TRP A 90 -0.69 3.32 2.73
C TRP A 90 -0.64 1.83 2.38
N VAL A 91 -0.31 0.96 3.34
CA VAL A 91 -0.31 -0.50 3.13
C VAL A 91 -1.71 -1.01 2.77
N CYS A 92 -2.73 -0.57 3.50
CA CYS A 92 -4.12 -0.95 3.22
C CYS A 92 -4.58 -0.45 1.84
N LEU A 93 -4.28 0.81 1.51
CA LEU A 93 -4.62 1.39 0.21
C LEU A 93 -3.94 0.65 -0.93
N ALA A 94 -2.63 0.39 -0.80
CA ALA A 94 -1.86 -0.31 -1.81
C ALA A 94 -2.42 -1.72 -2.05
N TYR A 95 -2.80 -2.44 -0.99
CA TYR A 95 -3.46 -3.74 -1.10
C TYR A 95 -4.77 -3.64 -1.89
N LEU A 96 -5.67 -2.72 -1.52
CA LEU A 96 -6.96 -2.55 -2.19
C LEU A 96 -6.80 -2.20 -3.67
N VAL A 97 -5.83 -1.34 -4.00
CA VAL A 97 -5.53 -0.97 -5.39
C VAL A 97 -4.95 -2.16 -6.16
N ALA A 98 -4.01 -2.90 -5.56
CA ALA A 98 -3.41 -4.07 -6.19
C ALA A 98 -4.46 -5.16 -6.48
N GLU A 99 -5.37 -5.40 -5.54
CA GLU A 99 -6.47 -6.33 -5.70
C GLU A 99 -7.42 -5.90 -6.84
N ALA A 100 -7.82 -4.63 -6.85
CA ALA A 100 -8.68 -4.09 -7.91
C ALA A 100 -8.01 -4.14 -9.31
N LEU A 101 -6.69 -3.96 -9.38
CA LEU A 101 -5.93 -4.12 -10.63
C LEU A 101 -5.84 -5.58 -11.05
N PHE A 102 -5.57 -6.48 -10.11
CA PHE A 102 -5.49 -7.91 -10.38
C PHE A 102 -6.81 -8.45 -10.92
N GLU A 103 -7.95 -8.10 -10.31
CA GLU A 103 -9.28 -8.48 -10.79
C GLU A 103 -9.54 -8.02 -12.22
N LYS A 104 -9.16 -6.77 -12.55
CA LYS A 104 -9.32 -6.23 -13.91
C LYS A 104 -8.44 -6.95 -14.93
N LEU A 105 -7.17 -7.18 -14.60
CA LEU A 105 -6.23 -7.86 -15.49
C LEU A 105 -6.63 -9.32 -15.71
N TRP A 106 -7.05 -10.01 -14.65
CA TRP A 106 -7.54 -11.38 -14.74
C TRP A 106 -8.78 -11.49 -15.64
N GLN A 107 -9.77 -10.62 -15.43
CA GLN A 107 -10.98 -10.61 -16.26
C GLN A 107 -10.70 -10.29 -17.74
N SER A 108 -9.72 -9.44 -18.03
CA SER A 108 -9.31 -9.16 -19.41
C SER A 108 -8.70 -10.39 -20.09
N ASN A 109 -7.83 -11.14 -19.41
CA ASN A 109 -7.23 -12.35 -19.96
C ASN A 109 -8.27 -13.43 -20.25
N VAL A 110 -9.19 -13.69 -19.32
CA VAL A 110 -10.27 -14.69 -19.52
C VAL A 110 -11.11 -14.37 -20.77
N LYS A 111 -11.46 -13.10 -20.98
CA LYS A 111 -12.22 -12.67 -22.16
C LYS A 111 -11.44 -12.80 -23.47
N GLU A 112 -10.13 -12.64 -23.44
CA GLU A 112 -9.30 -12.87 -24.63
C GLU A 112 -9.24 -14.34 -25.01
N ASP A 113 -9.16 -15.23 -24.02
CA ASP A 113 -9.09 -16.68 -24.24
C ASP A 113 -10.43 -17.22 -24.76
N GLU A 114 -11.57 -16.82 -24.19
CA GLU A 114 -12.91 -17.16 -24.70
C GLU A 114 -13.13 -16.66 -26.15
N LYS A 115 -12.56 -15.50 -26.50
CA LYS A 115 -12.65 -14.94 -27.85
C LYS A 115 -11.74 -15.65 -28.85
N LYS A 116 -10.61 -16.21 -28.41
CA LYS A 116 -9.74 -17.05 -29.25
C LYS A 116 -10.38 -18.41 -29.49
N GLU A 117 -10.90 -19.04 -28.44
CA GLU A 117 -11.54 -20.37 -28.48
C GLU A 117 -12.74 -20.38 -29.45
N ASN A 118 -13.68 -19.43 -29.30
CA ASN A 118 -14.81 -19.25 -30.23
C ASN A 118 -14.39 -18.99 -31.69
N LYS A 119 -13.19 -18.44 -31.94
CA LYS A 119 -12.70 -18.16 -33.30
C LYS A 119 -12.06 -19.38 -33.97
N SER A 120 -11.57 -20.33 -33.17
CA SER A 120 -11.05 -21.63 -33.63
C SER A 120 -12.18 -22.53 -34.10
N ASP A 121 -13.25 -22.63 -33.31
CA ASP A 121 -14.38 -23.51 -33.59
C ASP A 121 -15.11 -23.11 -34.89
N VAL A 122 -15.29 -21.80 -35.12
CA VAL A 122 -15.89 -21.27 -36.36
C VAL A 122 -15.03 -21.54 -37.60
N LYS A 123 -13.73 -21.82 -37.46
CA LYS A 123 -12.83 -22.13 -38.59
C LYS A 123 -12.80 -23.61 -38.97
N GLU A 124 -13.14 -24.52 -38.07
CA GLU A 124 -13.17 -25.96 -38.37
C GLU A 124 -14.42 -26.35 -39.17
N ASP A 125 -15.57 -25.73 -38.89
CA ASP A 125 -16.83 -26.00 -39.62
C ASP A 125 -16.84 -25.50 -41.08
N GLY A 126 -15.88 -24.64 -41.47
CA GLY A 126 -15.80 -24.06 -42.81
C GLY A 126 -14.91 -24.83 -43.81
N LYS A 127 -14.32 -25.96 -43.43
CA LYS A 127 -13.37 -26.72 -44.29
C LYS A 127 -13.84 -28.11 -44.72
N GLY A 128 -15.07 -28.50 -44.38
CA GLY A 128 -15.71 -29.73 -44.87
C GLY A 128 -16.74 -29.45 -45.97
N SER A 129 -16.31 -29.27 -47.22
CA SER A 129 -17.15 -29.40 -48.41
C SER A 129 -16.33 -29.97 -49.55
#